data_AF-A0A6G2PT19-F1
#
_entry.id   AF-A0A6G2PT19-F1
#
_cell.length_a   1.000
_cell.length_b   1.000
_cell.length_c   1.000
_cell.angle_alpha   90.00
_cell.angle_beta   90.00
_cell.angle_gamma   90.00
#
_symmetry.space_group_name_H-M   'P 1'
#
loop_
_entity.id
_entity.type
_entity.pdbx_description
1 polymer ?
#
loop_
_entity_poly.entity_id
_entity_poly.type
_entity_poly.pdbx_seq_one_letter_code
_entity_poly.pdbx_strand_id
1 'polypeptide(L)'
;MPKRRPVPIARRQARVIGGKARVIAREGARRSGDRARAGLAYLADRVIDIAPRVPVRDLATLRRQFPGLGPEELADKLVAGAAAGTSTIGAGVGAAAMLPVPPALPTELATEITGVAAVELKLIAELHEVYGHRPPGNLKVRSTAYLSAWSGERGIDVMK
;
A
#
# COMPACT_ATOMS: atom_id res chain seq x y z
N MET A 1 -7.27 6.67 -33.71
CA MET A 1 -7.66 6.12 -32.39
C MET A 1 -7.48 7.19 -31.33
N PRO A 2 -8.44 7.43 -30.42
CA PRO A 2 -8.27 8.43 -29.37
C PRO A 2 -7.15 8.01 -28.42
N LYS A 3 -6.10 8.84 -28.29
CA LYS A 3 -5.07 8.67 -27.25
C LYS A 3 -5.77 8.76 -25.88
N ARG A 4 -5.89 7.63 -25.18
CA ARG A 4 -6.37 7.59 -23.79
C ARG A 4 -5.54 8.60 -22.98
N ARG A 5 -6.18 9.60 -22.39
CA ARG A 5 -5.48 10.56 -21.51
C ARG A 5 -4.92 9.78 -20.32
N PRO A 6 -3.66 10.02 -19.90
CA PRO A 6 -3.09 9.34 -18.74
C PRO A 6 -3.96 9.61 -17.52
N VAL A 7 -4.34 8.55 -16.80
CA VAL A 7 -5.04 8.71 -15.54
C VAL A 7 -4.02 9.14 -14.47
N PRO A 8 -4.27 10.20 -13.69
CA PRO A 8 -3.36 10.62 -12.63
C PRO A 8 -3.04 9.46 -11.67
N ILE A 9 -1.77 9.34 -11.27
CA ILE A 9 -1.29 8.30 -10.34
C ILE A 9 -2.15 8.27 -9.07
N ALA A 10 -2.49 9.45 -8.52
CA ALA A 10 -3.37 9.60 -7.36
C ALA A 10 -4.74 8.90 -7.55
N ARG A 11 -5.37 9.03 -8.73
CA ARG A 11 -6.66 8.35 -9.00
C ARG A 11 -6.52 6.83 -9.06
N ARG A 12 -5.38 6.33 -9.55
CA ARG A 12 -5.10 4.87 -9.60
C ARG A 12 -4.80 4.32 -8.20
N GLN A 13 -4.05 5.07 -7.41
CA GLN A 13 -3.75 4.77 -6.01
C GLN A 13 -5.03 4.75 -5.17
N ALA A 14 -5.89 5.75 -5.29
CA ALA A 14 -7.15 5.85 -4.54
C ALA A 14 -8.07 4.63 -4.73
N ARG A 15 -8.05 3.99 -5.91
CA ARG A 15 -8.84 2.79 -6.21
C ARG A 15 -8.44 1.57 -5.37
N VAL A 16 -7.17 1.51 -4.93
CA VAL A 16 -6.65 0.40 -4.10
C VAL A 16 -6.60 0.80 -2.62
N ILE A 17 -6.16 2.03 -2.35
CA ILE A 17 -5.87 2.51 -0.99
C ILE A 17 -7.15 2.94 -0.24
N GLY A 18 -8.15 3.48 -0.94
CA GLY A 18 -9.35 4.07 -0.33
C GLY A 18 -10.33 3.08 0.31
N GLY A 19 -10.29 1.79 -0.08
CA GLY A 19 -11.22 0.78 0.42
C GLY A 19 -10.93 0.29 1.85
N LYS A 20 -9.65 0.23 2.24
CA LYS A 20 -9.21 -0.33 3.54
C LYS A 20 -8.96 0.70 4.64
N ALA A 21 -8.74 1.97 4.30
CA ALA A 21 -8.60 3.06 5.28
C ALA A 21 -9.82 3.17 6.24
N ARG A 22 -11.02 2.85 5.74
CA ARG A 22 -12.25 2.80 6.56
C ARG A 22 -12.23 1.71 7.64
N VAL A 23 -11.50 0.62 7.44
CA VAL A 23 -11.44 -0.51 8.40
C VAL A 23 -10.51 -0.15 9.56
N ILE A 24 -9.30 0.31 9.26
CA ILE A 24 -8.31 0.77 10.25
C ILE A 24 -8.87 1.93 11.09
N ALA A 25 -9.55 2.89 10.45
CA ALA A 25 -10.20 4.00 11.15
C ALA A 25 -11.38 3.56 12.03
N ARG A 26 -12.18 2.58 11.59
CA ARG A 26 -13.32 2.05 12.36
C ARG A 26 -12.89 1.26 13.59
N GLU A 27 -11.79 0.52 13.53
CA GLU A 27 -11.25 -0.21 14.69
C GLU A 27 -10.57 0.73 15.69
N GLY A 28 -9.86 1.76 15.21
CA GLY A 28 -9.28 2.80 16.07
C GLY A 28 -10.33 3.63 16.83
N ALA A 29 -11.45 3.95 16.18
CA ALA A 29 -12.53 4.75 16.78
C ALA A 29 -13.27 4.07 17.94
N ARG A 30 -13.12 2.74 18.12
CA ARG A 30 -13.78 1.98 19.19
C ARG A 30 -13.00 1.96 20.53
N ARG A 31 -11.76 2.46 20.57
CA ARG A 31 -10.94 2.52 21.80
C ARG A 31 -10.78 3.96 22.27
N SER A 32 -10.75 4.18 23.59
CA SER A 32 -10.51 5.49 24.21
C SER A 32 -9.28 6.20 23.60
N GLY A 33 -9.36 7.53 23.48
CA GLY A 33 -8.50 8.35 22.61
C GLY A 33 -6.99 8.10 22.70
N ASP A 34 -6.46 7.79 23.88
CA ASP A 34 -5.02 7.57 24.07
C ASP A 34 -4.54 6.20 23.58
N ARG A 35 -5.35 5.14 23.76
CA ARG A 35 -5.03 3.80 23.23
C ARG A 35 -5.18 3.75 21.71
N ALA A 36 -6.15 4.49 21.16
CA ALA A 36 -6.30 4.63 19.71
C ALA A 36 -5.09 5.34 19.08
N ARG A 37 -4.64 6.46 19.68
CA ARG A 37 -3.44 7.19 19.23
C ARG A 37 -2.17 6.34 19.31
N ALA A 38 -1.96 5.63 20.41
CA ALA A 38 -0.80 4.74 20.56
C ALA A 38 -0.79 3.62 19.50
N GLY A 39 -1.96 3.05 19.18
CA GLY A 39 -2.10 2.06 18.12
C GLY A 39 -1.77 2.63 16.73
N LEU A 40 -2.23 3.84 16.43
CA LEU A 40 -1.92 4.51 15.16
C LEU A 40 -0.43 4.86 15.03
N ALA A 41 0.20 5.36 16.11
CA ALA A 41 1.62 5.66 16.13
C ALA A 41 2.46 4.39 15.91
N TYR A 42 2.13 3.29 16.60
CA TYR A 42 2.79 2.01 16.40
C TYR A 42 2.68 1.53 14.94
N LEU A 43 1.50 1.65 14.32
CA LEU A 43 1.32 1.30 12.91
C LEU A 43 2.14 2.20 11.97
N ALA A 44 2.23 3.50 12.26
CA ALA A 44 3.06 4.42 11.49
C ALA A 44 4.55 4.01 11.56
N ASP A 45 5.08 3.74 12.75
CA ASP A 45 6.47 3.30 12.95
C ASP A 45 6.77 2.01 12.17
N ARG A 46 5.85 1.04 12.20
CA ARG A 46 6.00 -0.22 11.44
C ARG A 46 6.02 0.00 9.93
N VAL A 47 5.25 0.95 9.42
CA VAL A 47 5.24 1.30 7.99
C VAL A 47 6.52 2.02 7.58
N ILE A 48 7.02 2.92 8.43
CA ILE A 48 8.31 3.60 8.24
C ILE A 48 9.46 2.57 8.19
N ASP A 49 9.45 1.60 9.11
CA ASP A 49 10.44 0.51 9.17
C ASP A 49 10.45 -0.35 7.90
N ILE A 50 9.28 -0.70 7.35
CA ILE A 50 9.21 -1.63 6.23
C ILE A 50 9.43 -0.96 4.88
N ALA A 51 9.11 0.33 4.73
CA ALA A 51 9.22 1.06 3.47
C ALA A 51 10.55 0.93 2.70
N PRO A 52 11.75 1.02 3.33
CA PRO A 52 13.01 0.81 2.62
C PRO A 52 13.26 -0.64 2.21
N ARG A 53 12.53 -1.60 2.78
CA ARG A 53 12.69 -3.04 2.50
C ARG A 53 11.73 -3.55 1.42
N VAL A 54 10.75 -2.74 1.02
CA VAL A 54 9.78 -3.12 -0.03
C VAL A 54 10.52 -3.23 -1.37
N PRO A 55 10.53 -4.42 -2.02
CA PRO A 55 11.19 -4.58 -3.30
C PRO A 55 10.40 -3.87 -4.39
N VAL A 56 11.06 -3.00 -5.17
CA VAL A 56 10.46 -2.25 -6.27
C VAL A 56 11.02 -2.78 -7.60
N ARG A 57 10.13 -3.18 -8.51
CA ARG A 57 10.53 -3.58 -9.87
C ARG A 57 10.66 -2.33 -10.73
N ASP A 58 11.81 -2.16 -11.38
CA ASP A 58 11.99 -1.08 -12.36
C ASP A 58 11.18 -1.33 -13.64
N LEU A 59 11.05 -0.29 -14.47
CA LEU A 59 10.29 -0.36 -15.72
C LEU A 59 10.79 -1.48 -16.66
N ALA A 60 12.10 -1.73 -16.70
CA ALA A 60 12.67 -2.79 -17.52
C ALA A 60 12.21 -4.18 -17.04
N THR A 61 12.23 -4.40 -15.73
CA THR A 61 11.76 -5.64 -15.09
C THR A 61 10.26 -5.83 -15.29
N LEU A 62 9.47 -4.76 -15.15
CA LEU A 62 8.03 -4.80 -15.39
C LEU A 62 7.70 -5.14 -16.85
N ARG A 63 8.41 -4.55 -17.82
CA ARG A 63 8.23 -4.87 -19.25
C ARG A 63 8.62 -6.31 -19.61
N ARG A 64 9.62 -6.88 -18.91
CA ARG A 64 9.95 -8.31 -19.06
C ARG A 64 8.85 -9.21 -18.49
N GLN A 65 8.25 -8.84 -17.36
CA GLN A 65 7.17 -9.61 -16.73
C GLN A 65 5.83 -9.50 -17.48
N PHE A 66 5.57 -8.35 -18.10
CA PHE A 66 4.32 -8.05 -18.80
C PHE A 66 4.61 -7.55 -20.23
N PRO A 67 5.11 -8.44 -21.12
CA PRO A 67 5.48 -8.06 -22.47
C PRO A 67 4.28 -7.56 -23.27
N GLY A 68 4.50 -6.55 -24.12
CA GLY A 68 3.49 -6.02 -25.03
C GLY A 68 2.48 -5.03 -24.43
N LEU A 69 2.49 -4.80 -23.11
CA LEU A 69 1.58 -3.82 -22.48
C LEU A 69 2.10 -2.38 -22.58
N GLY A 70 1.20 -1.47 -22.94
CA GLY A 70 1.43 -0.03 -22.82
C GLY A 70 1.42 0.45 -21.35
N PRO A 71 1.85 1.69 -21.06
CA PRO A 71 1.93 2.20 -19.68
C PRO A 71 0.61 2.13 -18.90
N GLU A 72 -0.52 2.44 -19.55
CA GLU A 72 -1.83 2.39 -18.90
C GLU A 72 -2.29 0.96 -18.61
N GLU A 73 -2.03 0.02 -19.53
CA GLU A 73 -2.38 -1.40 -19.36
C GLU A 73 -1.50 -2.06 -18.29
N LEU A 74 -0.22 -1.69 -18.25
CA LEU A 74 0.71 -2.09 -17.21
C LEU A 74 0.25 -1.55 -15.86
N ALA A 75 -0.15 -0.28 -15.77
CA ALA A 75 -0.71 0.31 -14.56
C ALA A 75 -2.00 -0.39 -14.11
N ASP A 76 -2.92 -0.71 -15.04
CA ASP A 76 -4.13 -1.48 -14.76
C ASP A 76 -3.80 -2.88 -14.21
N LYS A 77 -2.81 -3.56 -14.79
CA LYS A 77 -2.34 -4.88 -14.34
C LYS A 77 -1.74 -4.83 -12.93
N LEU A 78 -0.93 -3.80 -12.63
CA LEU A 78 -0.35 -3.59 -11.31
C LEU A 78 -1.42 -3.29 -10.25
N VAL A 79 -2.39 -2.44 -10.57
CA VAL A 79 -3.54 -2.14 -9.70
C VAL A 79 -4.36 -3.40 -9.41
N ALA A 80 -4.64 -4.21 -10.43
CA ALA A 80 -5.35 -5.47 -10.26
C ALA A 80 -4.58 -6.47 -9.38
N GLY A 81 -3.25 -6.58 -9.60
CA GLY A 81 -2.39 -7.44 -8.78
C GLY A 81 -2.32 -7.00 -7.32
N ALA A 82 -2.22 -5.70 -7.07
CA ALA A 82 -2.25 -5.14 -5.72
C ALA A 82 -3.59 -5.40 -5.03
N ALA A 83 -4.70 -5.16 -5.72
CA ALA A 83 -6.04 -5.43 -5.19
C ALA A 83 -6.23 -6.92 -4.84
N ALA A 84 -5.75 -7.84 -5.68
CA ALA A 84 -5.78 -9.27 -5.41
C ALA A 84 -4.95 -9.64 -4.16
N GLY A 85 -3.70 -9.19 -4.08
CA GLY A 85 -2.83 -9.47 -2.93
C GLY A 85 -3.39 -8.93 -1.61
N THR A 86 -3.90 -7.70 -1.64
CA THR A 86 -4.57 -7.07 -0.50
C THR A 86 -5.84 -7.82 -0.08
N SER A 87 -6.59 -8.39 -1.04
CA SER A 87 -7.77 -9.22 -0.76
C SER A 87 -7.39 -10.55 -0.10
N THR A 88 -6.35 -11.22 -0.59
CA THR A 88 -5.82 -12.46 0.01
C THR A 88 -5.41 -12.25 1.47
N ILE A 89 -4.71 -11.16 1.76
CA ILE A 89 -4.29 -10.82 3.13
C ILE A 89 -5.53 -10.66 4.05
N GLY A 90 -6.55 -9.92 3.60
CA GLY A 90 -7.77 -9.72 4.40
C GLY A 90 -8.59 -11.01 4.57
N ALA A 91 -8.63 -11.87 3.55
CA ALA A 91 -9.29 -13.17 3.64
C ALA A 91 -8.60 -14.10 4.66
N GLY A 92 -7.27 -14.09 4.73
CA GLY A 92 -6.50 -14.88 5.70
C GLY A 92 -6.84 -14.52 7.15
N VAL A 93 -6.84 -13.22 7.47
CA VAL A 93 -7.19 -12.75 8.83
C VAL A 93 -8.67 -12.94 9.13
N GLY A 94 -9.55 -12.67 8.16
CA GLY A 94 -10.98 -12.96 8.30
C GLY A 94 -11.26 -14.44 8.59
N ALA A 95 -10.51 -15.36 7.97
CA ALA A 95 -10.60 -16.79 8.25
C ALA A 95 -10.08 -17.15 9.65
N ALA A 96 -8.94 -16.59 10.08
CA ALA A 96 -8.38 -16.80 11.41
C ALA A 96 -9.31 -16.31 12.53
N ALA A 97 -10.03 -15.21 12.30
CA ALA A 97 -11.03 -14.68 13.22
C ALA A 97 -12.26 -15.59 13.42
N MET A 98 -12.49 -16.57 12.53
CA MET A 98 -13.58 -17.55 12.66
C MET A 98 -13.16 -18.80 13.45
N LEU A 99 -11.89 -18.92 13.84
CA LEU A 99 -11.42 -20.05 14.64
C LEU A 99 -11.92 -19.95 16.10
N PRO A 100 -12.20 -21.07 16.80
CA PRO A 100 -12.71 -21.05 18.17
C PRO A 100 -11.79 -20.35 19.18
N VAL A 101 -10.48 -20.43 18.96
CA VAL A 101 -9.46 -19.68 19.71
C VAL A 101 -8.52 -19.07 18.67
N PRO A 102 -8.77 -17.83 18.24
CA PRO A 102 -7.94 -17.16 17.24
C PRO A 102 -6.50 -17.00 17.78
N PRO A 103 -5.48 -17.53 17.09
CA PRO A 103 -4.10 -17.42 17.56
C PRO A 103 -3.63 -15.96 17.47
N ALA A 104 -3.44 -15.31 18.62
CA ALA A 104 -2.82 -13.98 18.73
C ALA A 104 -3.38 -12.89 17.78
N LEU A 105 -4.71 -12.70 17.77
CA LEU A 105 -5.42 -11.67 16.97
C LEU A 105 -4.75 -10.29 16.88
N PRO A 106 -4.20 -9.70 17.96
CA PRO A 106 -3.51 -8.41 17.86
C PRO A 106 -2.30 -8.44 16.90
N THR A 107 -1.55 -9.55 16.89
CA THR A 107 -0.40 -9.76 16.00
C THR A 107 -0.86 -10.02 14.57
N GLU A 108 -1.95 -10.76 14.38
CA GLU A 108 -2.53 -11.02 13.05
C GLU A 108 -3.00 -9.71 12.39
N LEU A 109 -3.71 -8.85 13.13
CA LEU A 109 -4.14 -7.54 12.63
C LEU A 109 -2.95 -6.61 12.30
N ALA A 110 -1.93 -6.59 13.16
CA ALA A 110 -0.72 -5.81 12.87
C ALA A 110 0.00 -6.32 11.61
N THR A 111 0.04 -7.65 11.43
CA THR A 111 0.60 -8.29 10.24
C THR A 111 -0.23 -7.98 9.00
N GLU A 112 -1.56 -7.97 9.12
CA GLU A 112 -2.47 -7.59 8.04
C GLU A 112 -2.16 -6.18 7.55
N ILE A 113 -2.14 -5.22 8.48
CA ILE A 113 -1.96 -3.80 8.15
C ILE A 113 -0.58 -3.58 7.54
N THR A 114 0.45 -4.20 8.10
CA THR A 114 1.83 -4.09 7.58
C THR A 114 1.94 -4.71 6.18
N GLY A 115 1.33 -5.88 5.97
CA GLY A 115 1.31 -6.55 4.67
C GLY A 115 0.57 -5.74 3.60
N VAL A 116 -0.57 -5.16 3.95
CA VAL A 116 -1.32 -4.26 3.06
C VAL A 116 -0.49 -3.01 2.72
N ALA A 117 0.13 -2.39 3.73
CA ALA A 117 0.98 -1.22 3.52
C ALA A 117 2.16 -1.54 2.59
N ALA A 118 2.80 -2.71 2.74
CA ALA A 118 3.88 -3.14 1.86
C ALA A 118 3.42 -3.31 0.39
N VAL A 119 2.23 -3.89 0.18
CA VAL A 119 1.63 -4.02 -1.16
C VAL A 119 1.33 -2.65 -1.78
N GLU A 120 0.77 -1.73 -0.99
CA GLU A 120 0.44 -0.38 -1.45
C GLU A 120 1.69 0.44 -1.76
N LEU A 121 2.71 0.43 -0.88
CA LEU A 121 3.98 1.10 -1.12
C LEU A 121 4.66 0.59 -2.39
N LYS A 122 4.61 -0.73 -2.62
CA LYS A 122 5.11 -1.34 -3.86
C LYS A 122 4.34 -0.85 -5.08
N LEU A 123 3.00 -0.83 -5.02
CA LEU A 123 2.16 -0.33 -6.10
C LEU A 123 2.49 1.13 -6.42
N ILE A 124 2.58 1.99 -5.40
CA ILE A 124 2.94 3.39 -5.53
C ILE A 124 4.28 3.50 -6.26
N ALA A 125 5.31 2.82 -5.76
CA ALA A 125 6.66 2.88 -6.30
C ALA A 125 6.73 2.41 -7.76
N GLU A 126 6.05 1.32 -8.09
CA GLU A 126 6.05 0.75 -9.45
C GLU A 126 5.24 1.60 -10.42
N LEU A 127 4.16 2.26 -9.99
CA LEU A 127 3.48 3.26 -10.82
C LEU A 127 4.40 4.44 -11.13
N HIS A 128 5.26 4.88 -10.20
CA HIS A 128 6.26 5.91 -10.50
C HIS A 128 7.28 5.44 -11.54
N GLU A 129 7.66 4.16 -11.53
CA GLU A 129 8.52 3.58 -12.59
C GLU A 129 7.80 3.56 -13.94
N VAL A 130 6.53 3.12 -13.97
CA VAL A 130 5.70 3.04 -15.20
C VAL A 130 5.51 4.39 -15.85
N TYR A 131 5.28 5.42 -15.05
CA TYR A 131 5.03 6.78 -15.53
C TYR A 131 6.28 7.64 -15.65
N GLY A 132 7.47 7.11 -15.33
CA GLY A 132 8.72 7.87 -15.39
C GLY A 132 8.87 8.95 -14.31
N HIS A 133 8.06 8.89 -13.25
CA HIS A 133 8.11 9.78 -12.09
C HIS A 133 9.01 9.23 -10.97
N ARG A 134 9.94 8.34 -11.29
CA ARG A 134 10.89 7.76 -10.34
C ARG A 134 11.60 8.88 -9.56
N PRO A 135 11.45 8.98 -8.23
CA PRO A 135 12.15 10.01 -7.46
C PRO A 135 13.66 9.81 -7.59
N PRO A 136 14.44 10.89 -7.80
CA PRO A 136 15.89 10.80 -7.88
C PRO A 136 16.49 10.45 -6.50
N GLY A 137 17.70 9.89 -6.51
CA GLY A 137 18.46 9.61 -5.28
C GLY A 137 18.47 8.14 -4.85
N ASN A 138 19.02 7.90 -3.65
CA ASN A 138 19.19 6.55 -3.10
C ASN A 138 17.87 5.98 -2.55
N LEU A 139 17.87 4.70 -2.19
CA LEU A 139 16.70 3.98 -1.70
C LEU A 139 15.98 4.71 -0.55
N LYS A 140 16.73 5.32 0.38
CA LYS A 140 16.15 6.05 1.53
C LYS A 140 15.32 7.24 1.06
N VAL A 141 15.87 8.08 0.18
CA VAL A 141 15.16 9.24 -0.39
C VAL A 141 13.90 8.81 -1.14
N ARG A 142 13.99 7.72 -1.91
CA ARG A 142 12.87 7.19 -2.68
C ARG A 142 11.77 6.64 -1.78
N SER A 143 12.14 5.89 -0.73
CA SER A 143 11.19 5.38 0.26
C SER A 143 10.47 6.50 1.00
N THR A 144 11.16 7.59 1.35
CA THR A 144 10.52 8.78 1.93
C THR A 144 9.48 9.38 0.98
N ALA A 145 9.81 9.55 -0.30
CA ALA A 145 8.87 10.09 -1.28
C ALA A 145 7.62 9.20 -1.45
N TYR A 146 7.79 7.87 -1.44
CA TYR A 146 6.67 6.93 -1.51
C TYR A 146 5.82 6.90 -0.23
N LEU A 147 6.46 7.02 0.94
CA LEU A 147 5.78 7.16 2.23
C LEU A 147 4.93 8.43 2.27
N SER A 148 5.44 9.58 1.80
CA SER A 148 4.66 10.82 1.75
C SER A 148 3.45 10.70 0.82
N ALA A 149 3.60 10.05 -0.35
CA ALA A 149 2.48 9.79 -1.25
C ALA A 149 1.43 8.85 -0.62
N TRP A 150 1.87 7.84 0.12
CA TRP A 150 1.01 6.90 0.83
C TRP A 150 0.27 7.54 2.01
N SER A 151 0.94 8.43 2.75
CA SER A 151 0.42 9.04 3.97
C SER A 151 -0.54 10.19 3.68
N GLY A 152 -0.26 10.98 2.63
CA GLY A 152 -1.14 12.05 2.15
C GLY A 152 -2.53 11.54 1.77
N GLU A 153 -2.63 10.36 1.16
CA GLU A 153 -3.90 9.70 0.82
C GLU A 153 -4.67 9.16 2.05
N ARG A 154 -4.00 9.03 3.20
CA ARG A 154 -4.60 8.50 4.44
C ARG A 154 -4.86 9.57 5.51
N GLY A 155 -4.42 10.81 5.29
CA GLY A 155 -4.46 11.86 6.31
C GLY A 155 -3.65 11.50 7.58
N ILE A 156 -2.69 10.58 7.44
CA ILE A 156 -1.79 10.16 8.52
C ILE A 156 -0.49 10.94 8.34
N ASP A 157 0.00 11.58 9.40
CA ASP A 157 1.35 12.13 9.40
C ASP A 157 2.35 11.03 9.82
N VAL A 158 3.10 10.53 8.85
CA VAL A 158 4.21 9.57 9.05
C VAL A 158 5.58 10.24 9.01
N MET A 159 5.62 11.56 8.80
CA MET A 159 6.84 12.35 8.68
C MET A 159 6.99 13.21 9.94
N LYS A 160 7.33 12.55 11.06
CA LYS A 160 7.61 13.23 12.32
C LYS A 160 9.11 13.45 12.52
#